data_AF-A0A3L6RWZ2-F1
#
_entry.id   AF-A0A3L6RWZ2-F1
#
_cell.length_a   1.000
_cell.length_b   1.000
_cell.length_c   1.000
_cell.angle_alpha   90.00
_cell.angle_beta   90.00
_cell.angle_gamma   90.00
#
_symmetry.space_group_name_H-M   'P 1'
#
loop_
_entity.id
_entity.type
_entity.pdbx_description
1 polymer ?
#
loop_
_entity_poly.entity_id
_entity_poly.type
_entity_poly.pdbx_seq_one_letter_code
_entity_poly.pdbx_strand_id
1 'polypeptide(L)'
;MDLKRYKLFNGIPSLPLNSNTSESEEPQETTLPAGNPKNGMRKIRLRAPGFNLRSSAMGFDWYMDCFPLAGGNLLCTDQSGRASLFNADTRWVESMPYLHKPKFSPVSIFVPWADGNVGGGSIFIMEGCPDQEQESAKPLSSQFEAFMYHRPSLTSFNKSWQHQLLPPPPFICNPKYYVDNSTQPMITSYAVVGGGSQVCISVDDAGTYCLDTVTHTWTRVGDWTLPFVGKVIGHGLALAGSALQGFSVL
;
A
#
# COMPACT_ATOMS: atom_id res chain seq x y z
N MET A 1 4.76 36.20 -4.00
CA MET A 1 5.83 35.17 -4.07
C MET A 1 5.89 34.67 -5.51
N ASP A 2 7.08 34.72 -6.11
CA ASP A 2 7.31 34.49 -7.55
C ASP A 2 7.55 33.00 -7.84
N LEU A 3 6.71 32.42 -8.71
CA LEU A 3 6.67 30.98 -9.06
C LEU A 3 7.61 30.60 -10.22
N LYS A 4 8.50 31.49 -10.67
CA LYS A 4 9.35 31.24 -11.86
C LYS A 4 10.62 30.41 -11.64
N ARG A 5 10.79 29.69 -10.52
CA ARG A 5 12.04 28.96 -10.22
C ARG A 5 11.98 27.42 -10.28
N TYR A 6 10.84 26.80 -10.62
CA TYR A 6 10.78 25.35 -10.76
C TYR A 6 10.87 24.92 -12.24
N LYS A 7 12.10 24.78 -12.74
CA LYS A 7 12.38 24.05 -13.98
C LYS A 7 12.29 22.54 -13.69
N LEU A 8 11.13 21.94 -13.94
CA LEU A 8 10.90 20.51 -13.65
C LEU A 8 11.11 19.56 -14.84
N PHE A 9 11.31 20.03 -16.07
CA PHE A 9 11.69 19.14 -17.18
C PHE A 9 12.59 19.87 -18.19
N ASN A 10 13.91 19.63 -18.14
CA ASN A 10 14.76 19.84 -19.31
C ASN A 10 14.68 18.58 -20.17
N GLY A 11 14.21 18.73 -21.42
CA GLY A 11 14.02 17.65 -22.37
C GLY A 11 15.32 16.95 -22.77
N ILE A 12 15.21 15.66 -23.10
CA ILE A 12 16.25 14.92 -23.82
C ILE A 12 15.88 14.91 -25.32
N PRO A 13 16.85 15.08 -26.23
CA PRO A 13 16.60 15.43 -27.62
C PRO A 13 16.12 14.23 -28.45
N SER A 14 15.22 14.48 -29.39
CA SER A 14 14.92 13.56 -30.49
C SER A 14 16.17 13.38 -31.37
N LEU A 15 16.71 12.16 -31.44
CA LEU A 15 17.73 11.80 -32.42
C LEU A 15 17.05 11.47 -33.76
N PRO A 16 17.57 12.00 -34.89
CA PRO A 16 16.96 11.84 -36.20
C PRO A 16 17.44 10.53 -36.84
N LEU A 17 16.57 9.84 -37.59
CA LEU A 17 17.05 8.83 -38.54
C LEU A 17 16.69 9.29 -39.95
N ASN A 18 17.69 9.91 -40.57
CA ASN A 18 17.70 10.29 -41.97
C ASN A 18 18.03 9.05 -42.83
N SER A 19 17.52 9.11 -44.06
CA SER A 19 17.51 8.15 -45.15
C SER A 19 18.88 7.69 -45.66
N ASN A 20 18.91 6.51 -46.30
CA ASN A 20 19.28 6.28 -47.72
C ASN A 20 19.43 4.74 -47.96
N THR A 21 18.59 4.09 -48.80
CA THR A 21 18.75 3.81 -50.26
C THR A 21 19.91 2.81 -50.54
N SER A 22 19.76 1.62 -51.15
CA SER A 22 19.25 1.35 -52.51
C SER A 22 19.03 -0.17 -52.79
N GLU A 23 17.99 -0.47 -53.59
CA GLU A 23 17.89 -1.43 -54.73
C GLU A 23 18.23 -2.93 -54.53
N SER A 24 17.52 -3.95 -55.05
CA SER A 24 16.56 -4.15 -56.16
C SER A 24 15.63 -5.33 -55.75
N GLU A 25 14.48 -5.69 -56.33
CA GLU A 25 13.94 -5.59 -57.68
C GLU A 25 12.41 -5.88 -57.58
N GLU A 26 11.60 -5.18 -58.38
CA GLU A 26 10.14 -5.31 -58.55
C GLU A 26 9.78 -6.60 -59.34
N PRO A 27 8.51 -7.08 -59.45
CA PRO A 27 7.49 -6.27 -60.14
C PRO A 27 6.01 -6.44 -59.70
N GLN A 28 5.27 -5.37 -59.99
CA GLN A 28 3.85 -5.28 -60.40
C GLN A 28 2.81 -4.81 -59.38
N GLU A 29 2.42 -3.55 -59.63
CA GLU A 29 1.26 -2.82 -59.15
C GLU A 29 -0.06 -3.59 -59.25
N THR A 30 -0.79 -3.60 -58.13
CA THR A 30 -2.25 -3.64 -58.15
C THR A 30 -2.73 -2.42 -57.38
N THR A 31 -3.15 -1.39 -58.11
CA THR A 31 -3.73 -0.15 -57.58
C THR A 31 -4.94 -0.46 -56.68
N LEU A 32 -4.85 -0.11 -55.39
CA LEU A 32 -6.00 -0.03 -54.48
C LEU A 32 -6.18 1.43 -54.00
N PRO A 33 -7.44 1.88 -53.85
CA PRO A 33 -7.76 3.29 -53.70
C PRO A 33 -7.35 3.84 -52.32
N ALA A 34 -7.08 5.14 -52.28
CA ALA A 34 -6.74 5.93 -51.11
C ALA A 34 -7.57 5.55 -49.87
N GLY A 35 -6.97 4.69 -49.02
CA GLY A 35 -7.53 4.25 -47.76
C GLY A 35 -6.99 5.13 -46.63
N ASN A 36 -7.85 5.98 -46.10
CA ASN A 36 -7.67 6.75 -44.87
C ASN A 36 -6.94 5.91 -43.79
N PRO A 37 -5.84 6.37 -43.14
CA PRO A 37 -5.15 5.58 -42.14
C PRO A 37 -6.06 5.42 -40.92
N LYS A 38 -6.82 4.33 -40.88
CA LYS A 38 -7.53 3.89 -39.67
C LYS A 38 -6.45 3.55 -38.66
N ASN A 39 -6.25 4.45 -37.71
CA ASN A 39 -5.41 4.27 -36.55
C ASN A 39 -6.03 3.16 -35.67
N GLY A 40 -5.91 1.91 -36.11
CA GLY A 40 -6.49 0.76 -35.46
C GLY A 40 -5.73 0.47 -34.18
N MET A 41 -6.37 0.70 -33.04
CA MET A 41 -5.80 0.30 -31.74
C MET A 41 -5.37 -1.17 -31.80
N ARG A 42 -4.08 -1.41 -31.58
CA ARG A 42 -3.53 -2.77 -31.45
C ARG A 42 -4.20 -3.46 -30.26
N LYS A 43 -5.01 -4.49 -30.56
CA LYS A 43 -5.60 -5.35 -29.51
C LYS A 43 -4.51 -6.26 -28.96
N ILE A 44 -4.09 -6.00 -27.73
CA ILE A 44 -3.20 -6.91 -26.99
C ILE A 44 -4.07 -8.04 -26.44
N ARG A 45 -3.64 -9.29 -26.64
CA ARG A 45 -4.30 -10.46 -26.07
C ARG A 45 -3.66 -10.80 -24.73
N LEU A 46 -4.39 -10.60 -23.65
CA LEU A 46 -3.94 -10.97 -22.31
C LEU A 46 -3.97 -12.50 -22.15
N ARG A 47 -3.06 -13.04 -21.33
CA ARG A 47 -3.06 -14.46 -20.95
C ARG A 47 -4.29 -14.77 -20.10
N ALA A 48 -4.78 -16.01 -20.14
CA ALA A 48 -5.83 -16.45 -19.23
C ALA A 48 -5.41 -16.26 -17.76
N PRO A 49 -6.35 -15.93 -16.84
CA PRO A 49 -6.05 -15.74 -15.43
C PRO A 49 -5.33 -16.95 -14.84
N GLY A 50 -4.28 -16.71 -14.07
CA GLY A 50 -3.46 -17.77 -13.50
C GLY A 50 -4.10 -18.52 -12.32
N PHE A 51 -5.06 -17.90 -11.66
CA PHE A 51 -5.87 -18.41 -10.55
C PHE A 51 -7.09 -17.49 -10.38
N ASN A 52 -8.08 -17.92 -9.60
CA ASN A 52 -9.23 -17.10 -9.22
C ASN A 52 -9.40 -17.19 -7.71
N LEU A 53 -9.49 -16.05 -7.02
CA LEU A 53 -10.02 -15.99 -5.66
C LEU A 53 -11.45 -15.46 -5.71
N ARG A 54 -12.28 -15.96 -4.79
CA ARG A 54 -13.66 -15.53 -4.60
C ARG A 54 -13.94 -15.48 -3.12
N SER A 55 -14.66 -14.45 -2.68
CA SER A 55 -15.21 -14.44 -1.32
C SER A 55 -16.29 -15.50 -1.18
N SER A 56 -16.39 -16.12 0.00
CA SER A 56 -17.54 -16.94 0.33
C SER A 56 -18.67 -16.02 0.77
N ALA A 57 -19.71 -15.97 -0.05
CA ALA A 57 -20.90 -15.16 0.12
C ALA A 57 -21.65 -15.51 1.41
N MET A 58 -21.72 -14.56 2.34
CA MET A 58 -22.70 -14.55 3.44
C MET A 58 -23.50 -13.26 3.28
N GLY A 59 -24.69 -13.32 2.67
CA GLY A 59 -25.56 -12.15 2.44
C GLY A 59 -25.39 -11.48 1.07
N PHE A 60 -25.79 -10.20 0.98
CA PHE A 60 -25.88 -9.43 -0.27
C PHE A 60 -24.59 -8.66 -0.65
N ASP A 61 -23.61 -8.56 0.27
CA ASP A 61 -22.36 -7.85 0.03
C ASP A 61 -21.20 -8.82 -0.19
N TRP A 62 -20.73 -8.92 -1.43
CA TRP A 62 -19.59 -9.77 -1.80
C TRP A 62 -18.44 -8.85 -2.22
N TYR A 63 -17.63 -8.43 -1.24
CA TYR A 63 -16.38 -7.74 -1.54
C TYR A 63 -15.20 -8.55 -1.01
N MET A 64 -14.09 -8.42 -1.72
CA MET A 64 -12.81 -9.04 -1.41
C MET A 64 -11.75 -7.99 -1.69
N ASP A 65 -11.00 -7.62 -0.65
CA ASP A 65 -9.91 -6.67 -0.79
C ASP A 65 -8.62 -7.45 -1.05
N CYS A 66 -7.82 -6.95 -2.00
CA CYS A 66 -6.55 -7.57 -2.38
C CYS A 66 -5.44 -6.51 -2.34
N PHE A 67 -4.49 -6.68 -1.41
CA PHE A 67 -3.44 -5.71 -1.12
C PHE A 67 -2.10 -6.19 -1.66
N PRO A 68 -1.52 -5.52 -2.67
CA PRO A 68 -0.17 -5.84 -3.10
C PRO A 68 0.81 -5.47 -1.99
N LEU A 69 1.64 -6.44 -1.64
CA LEU A 69 2.74 -6.34 -0.68
C LEU A 69 4.07 -6.45 -1.43
N ALA A 70 5.17 -6.19 -0.74
CA ALA A 70 6.50 -6.37 -1.34
C ALA A 70 6.77 -7.85 -1.64
N GLY A 71 7.67 -8.11 -2.60
CA GLY A 71 8.11 -9.48 -2.93
C GLY A 71 7.05 -10.35 -3.62
N GLY A 72 6.20 -9.74 -4.45
CA GLY A 72 5.17 -10.46 -5.22
C GLY A 72 4.03 -11.03 -4.37
N ASN A 73 3.96 -10.66 -3.08
CA ASN A 73 2.91 -11.11 -2.18
C ASN A 73 1.63 -10.28 -2.38
N LEU A 74 0.49 -10.94 -2.29
CA LEU A 74 -0.84 -10.35 -2.36
C LEU A 74 -1.63 -10.87 -1.17
N LEU A 75 -1.94 -9.99 -0.21
CA LEU A 75 -2.85 -10.35 0.86
C LEU A 75 -4.27 -10.15 0.38
N CYS A 76 -5.11 -11.16 0.49
CA CYS A 76 -6.52 -11.04 0.18
C CYS A 76 -7.37 -11.26 1.43
N THR A 77 -8.35 -10.40 1.64
CA THR A 77 -9.30 -10.48 2.75
C THR A 77 -10.72 -10.39 2.26
N ASP A 78 -11.64 -11.11 2.88
CA ASP A 78 -13.06 -11.04 2.54
C ASP A 78 -13.90 -10.40 3.64
N GLN A 79 -15.18 -10.21 3.36
CA GLN A 79 -16.15 -9.57 4.24
C GLN A 79 -16.46 -10.37 5.52
N SER A 80 -15.94 -11.60 5.68
CA SER A 80 -16.01 -12.36 6.94
C SER A 80 -14.70 -12.25 7.74
N GLY A 81 -13.76 -11.43 7.29
CA GLY A 81 -12.43 -11.31 7.87
C GLY A 81 -11.50 -12.48 7.53
N ARG A 82 -11.89 -13.42 6.67
CA ARG A 82 -10.96 -14.48 6.26
C ARG A 82 -9.85 -13.87 5.43
N ALA A 83 -8.61 -14.27 5.73
CA ALA A 83 -7.43 -13.73 5.09
C ALA A 83 -6.60 -14.85 4.46
N SER A 84 -5.97 -14.58 3.31
CA SER A 84 -5.08 -15.50 2.62
C SER A 84 -3.95 -14.74 1.96
N LEU A 85 -2.72 -15.21 2.11
CA LEU A 85 -1.54 -14.61 1.52
C LEU A 85 -1.15 -15.42 0.28
N PHE A 86 -1.17 -14.77 -0.87
CA PHE A 86 -0.75 -15.37 -2.13
C PHE A 86 0.63 -14.84 -2.53
N ASN A 87 1.55 -15.72 -2.90
CA ASN A 87 2.82 -15.31 -3.48
C ASN A 87 2.80 -15.55 -4.99
N ALA A 88 2.96 -14.48 -5.78
CA ALA A 88 2.88 -14.53 -7.23
C ALA A 88 4.02 -15.32 -7.89
N ASP A 89 5.20 -15.33 -7.27
CA ASP A 89 6.40 -15.98 -7.81
C ASP A 89 6.35 -17.49 -7.61
N THR A 90 6.01 -17.94 -6.39
CA THR A 90 5.92 -19.37 -6.04
C THR A 90 4.58 -19.96 -6.41
N ARG A 91 3.54 -19.14 -6.61
CA ARG A 91 2.14 -19.55 -6.87
C ARG A 91 1.52 -20.30 -5.71
N TRP A 92 2.03 -20.10 -4.50
CA TRP A 92 1.50 -20.68 -3.27
C TRP A 92 0.53 -19.74 -2.57
N VAL A 93 -0.47 -20.34 -1.93
CA VAL A 93 -1.41 -19.66 -1.04
C VAL A 93 -1.17 -20.17 0.38
N GLU A 94 -1.00 -19.25 1.31
CA GLU A 94 -0.92 -19.53 2.74
C GLU A 94 -2.18 -19.00 3.43
N SER A 95 -2.79 -19.82 4.28
CA SER A 95 -3.90 -19.39 5.12
C SER A 95 -3.41 -18.46 6.21
N MET A 96 -4.08 -17.33 6.39
CA MET A 96 -3.78 -16.36 7.44
C MET A 96 -4.81 -16.48 8.57
N PRO A 97 -4.48 -16.06 9.80
CA PRO A 97 -5.48 -15.83 10.83
C PRO A 97 -6.54 -14.83 10.35
N TYR A 98 -7.72 -14.85 10.97
CA TYR A 98 -8.81 -13.99 10.55
C TYR A 98 -8.57 -12.57 11.06
N LEU A 99 -8.99 -11.58 10.26
CA LEU A 99 -9.21 -10.23 10.75
C LEU A 99 -10.26 -10.24 11.84
N HIS A 100 -10.09 -9.36 12.83
CA HIS A 100 -11.04 -9.21 13.92
C HIS A 100 -12.40 -8.70 13.42
N LYS A 101 -12.37 -7.77 12.48
CA LYS A 101 -13.53 -7.31 11.71
C LYS A 101 -13.12 -6.94 10.28
N PRO A 102 -14.05 -6.99 9.32
CA PRO A 102 -13.84 -6.37 8.01
C PRO A 102 -13.52 -4.88 8.15
N LYS A 103 -12.76 -4.36 7.21
CA LYS A 103 -12.31 -2.96 7.17
C LYS A 103 -12.97 -2.23 6.01
N PHE A 104 -13.26 -0.96 6.21
CA PHE A 104 -13.72 -0.01 5.22
C PHE A 104 -12.55 0.84 4.68
N SER A 105 -12.27 0.71 3.37
CA SER A 105 -11.12 1.34 2.73
C SER A 105 -9.77 1.07 3.44
N PRO A 106 -9.43 -0.20 3.72
CA PRO A 106 -8.26 -0.57 4.50
C PRO A 106 -6.93 -0.05 3.98
N VAL A 107 -6.08 0.40 4.90
CA VAL A 107 -4.66 0.64 4.68
C VAL A 107 -3.88 -0.63 5.00
N SER A 108 -3.11 -1.14 4.03
CA SER A 108 -2.31 -2.37 4.19
C SER A 108 -0.82 -2.12 3.90
N ILE A 109 0.02 -2.48 4.87
CA ILE A 109 1.45 -2.18 4.88
C ILE A 109 2.23 -3.43 5.23
N PHE A 110 3.23 -3.77 4.41
CA PHE A 110 4.18 -4.83 4.71
C PHE A 110 5.49 -4.22 5.15
N VAL A 111 5.99 -4.66 6.30
CA VAL A 111 7.27 -4.28 6.86
C VAL A 111 8.15 -5.53 6.87
N PRO A 112 9.17 -5.62 5.99
CA PRO A 112 10.11 -6.74 6.03
C PRO A 112 10.95 -6.68 7.31
N TRP A 113 11.36 -7.83 7.82
CA TRP A 113 12.38 -7.84 8.87
C TRP A 113 13.71 -7.35 8.28
N ALA A 114 14.42 -6.50 9.04
CA ALA A 114 15.79 -6.09 8.77
C ALA A 114 16.84 -7.23 8.63
N ASP A 115 16.55 -8.49 8.99
CA ASP A 115 17.51 -9.60 9.05
C ASP A 115 17.75 -10.25 7.68
N GLY A 116 17.07 -9.75 6.64
CA GLY A 116 17.23 -10.22 5.26
C GLY A 116 16.82 -11.69 5.08
N ASN A 117 16.21 -12.32 6.08
CA ASN A 117 15.80 -13.71 5.96
C ASN A 117 14.60 -13.77 5.00
N VAL A 118 14.86 -14.33 3.83
CA VAL A 118 13.92 -14.42 2.70
C VAL A 118 12.59 -14.99 3.19
N GLY A 119 11.55 -14.14 3.24
CA GLY A 119 10.17 -14.54 3.56
C GLY A 119 9.65 -14.19 4.95
N GLY A 120 10.33 -13.36 5.75
CA GLY A 120 9.84 -12.88 7.05
C GLY A 120 9.40 -11.41 7.05
N GLY A 121 8.33 -11.09 7.78
CA GLY A 121 7.89 -9.71 7.99
C GLY A 121 6.59 -9.59 8.75
N SER A 122 6.13 -8.35 8.88
CA SER A 122 4.89 -7.98 9.55
C SER A 122 3.95 -7.30 8.56
N ILE A 123 2.67 -7.63 8.62
CA ILE A 123 1.63 -6.97 7.84
C ILE A 123 0.74 -6.18 8.79
N PHE A 124 0.66 -4.87 8.59
CA PHE A 124 -0.22 -3.98 9.33
C PHE A 124 -1.45 -3.70 8.47
N ILE A 125 -2.64 -3.84 9.06
CA ILE A 125 -3.93 -3.56 8.43
C ILE A 125 -4.69 -2.61 9.32
N MET A 126 -5.06 -1.47 8.76
CA MET A 126 -5.66 -0.36 9.49
C MET A 126 -6.91 0.10 8.80
N GLU A 127 -7.89 0.54 9.58
CA GLU A 127 -9.09 1.21 9.07
C GLU A 127 -8.71 2.51 8.38
N GLY A 128 -9.13 2.69 7.12
CA GLY A 128 -8.82 3.92 6.39
C GLY A 128 -9.65 5.10 6.87
N CYS A 129 -10.87 4.84 7.32
CA CYS A 129 -11.77 5.80 7.95
C CYS A 129 -12.14 5.30 9.35
N PRO A 130 -11.29 5.52 10.37
CA PRO A 130 -11.54 4.99 11.70
C PRO A 130 -12.73 5.65 12.39
N ASP A 131 -13.60 4.84 13.00
CA ASP A 131 -14.65 5.26 13.91
C ASP A 131 -14.06 5.83 15.21
N GLN A 132 -14.78 6.74 15.85
CA GLN A 132 -14.35 7.29 17.14
C GLN A 132 -14.31 6.19 18.20
N GLU A 133 -13.22 6.13 18.96
CA GLU A 133 -13.10 5.27 20.13
C GLU A 133 -13.08 6.11 21.41
N GLN A 134 -13.61 5.57 22.50
CA GLN A 134 -13.49 6.21 23.81
C GLN A 134 -12.17 5.79 24.45
N GLU A 135 -11.43 6.77 24.98
CA GLU A 135 -10.11 6.58 25.60
C GLU A 135 -10.10 5.57 26.76
N SER A 136 -11.26 5.35 27.38
CA SER A 136 -11.47 4.39 28.49
C SER A 136 -11.90 2.98 28.05
N ALA A 137 -12.18 2.74 26.76
CA ALA A 137 -12.93 1.56 26.35
C ALA A 137 -12.10 0.30 26.09
N LYS A 138 -10.83 0.40 25.67
CA LYS A 138 -9.87 -0.72 25.53
C LYS A 138 -8.45 -0.20 25.22
N PRO A 139 -7.38 -0.88 25.67
CA PRO A 139 -6.01 -0.56 25.25
C PRO A 139 -5.73 -0.92 23.78
N LEU A 140 -6.56 -1.77 23.19
CA LEU A 140 -6.40 -2.30 21.83
C LEU A 140 -7.65 -2.05 21.01
N SER A 141 -7.46 -1.70 19.74
CA SER A 141 -8.51 -1.35 18.82
C SER A 141 -8.79 -2.50 17.85
N SER A 142 -10.07 -2.74 17.55
CA SER A 142 -10.46 -3.63 16.44
C SER A 142 -10.29 -2.98 15.07
N GLN A 143 -9.83 -1.74 15.00
CA GLN A 143 -9.60 -0.97 13.77
C GLN A 143 -8.15 -1.10 13.28
N PHE A 144 -7.21 -1.38 14.17
CA PHE A 144 -5.77 -1.48 13.87
C PHE A 144 -5.25 -2.87 14.24
N GLU A 145 -4.73 -3.60 13.26
CA GLU A 145 -4.35 -5.00 13.41
C GLU A 145 -3.00 -5.27 12.76
N ALA A 146 -2.27 -6.24 13.29
CA ALA A 146 -1.02 -6.74 12.73
C ALA A 146 -1.06 -8.27 12.57
N PHE A 147 -0.46 -8.74 11.49
CA PHE A 147 -0.11 -10.13 11.27
C PHE A 147 1.40 -10.24 11.34
N MET A 148 1.90 -11.04 12.28
CA MET A 148 3.32 -11.18 12.56
C MET A 148 3.78 -12.59 12.17
N TYR A 149 4.82 -12.70 11.34
CA TYR A 149 5.36 -14.00 10.94
C TYR A 149 6.54 -14.41 11.82
N HIS A 150 6.28 -15.19 12.87
CA HIS A 150 7.31 -15.68 13.77
C HIS A 150 7.01 -17.08 14.32
N ARG A 151 7.92 -17.59 15.15
CA ARG A 151 7.68 -18.83 15.91
C ARG A 151 6.74 -18.52 17.08
N PRO A 152 5.60 -19.22 17.20
CA PRO A 152 4.64 -19.00 18.30
C PRO A 152 5.22 -19.23 19.70
N SER A 153 6.19 -20.13 19.81
CA SER A 153 6.82 -20.55 21.06
C SER A 153 8.27 -20.97 20.80
N LEU A 154 9.10 -20.95 21.85
CA LEU A 154 10.45 -21.51 21.82
C LEU A 154 10.49 -23.00 21.45
N THR A 155 9.37 -23.71 21.62
CA THR A 155 9.20 -25.13 21.27
C THR A 155 8.66 -25.36 19.86
N SER A 156 8.22 -24.30 19.17
CA SER A 156 7.66 -24.42 17.81
C SER A 156 8.78 -24.45 16.77
N PHE A 157 8.85 -25.53 15.99
CA PHE A 157 9.85 -25.65 14.91
C PHE A 157 9.51 -24.79 13.69
N ASN A 158 8.21 -24.56 13.44
CA ASN A 158 7.72 -23.83 12.27
C ASN A 158 7.28 -22.41 12.64
N LYS A 159 7.52 -21.47 11.71
CA LYS A 159 6.93 -20.13 11.77
C LYS A 159 5.48 -20.20 11.27
N SER A 160 4.65 -19.33 11.82
CA SER A 160 3.26 -19.15 11.37
C SER A 160 2.84 -17.72 11.58
N TRP A 161 1.85 -17.28 10.82
CA TRP A 161 1.23 -15.99 11.02
C TRP A 161 0.44 -15.95 12.33
N GLN A 162 0.69 -14.92 13.13
CA GLN A 162 -0.08 -14.62 14.34
C GLN A 162 -0.82 -13.30 14.18
N HIS A 163 -2.05 -13.26 14.67
CA HIS A 163 -2.87 -12.07 14.69
C HIS A 163 -2.70 -11.32 16.00
N GLN A 164 -2.63 -9.99 15.92
CA GLN A 164 -2.56 -9.10 17.07
C GLN A 164 -3.36 -7.82 16.81
N LEU A 165 -4.13 -7.39 17.81
CA LEU A 165 -4.73 -6.04 17.82
C LEU A 165 -3.69 -5.01 18.26
N LEU A 166 -3.75 -3.82 17.69
CA LEU A 166 -2.86 -2.70 17.97
C LEU A 166 -3.61 -1.62 18.76
N PRO A 167 -2.90 -0.77 19.53
CA PRO A 167 -3.53 0.42 20.09
C PRO A 167 -3.96 1.38 18.95
N PRO A 168 -5.04 2.15 19.14
CA PRO A 168 -5.44 3.17 18.18
C PRO A 168 -4.46 4.35 18.19
N PRO A 169 -4.25 5.03 17.04
CA PRO A 169 -3.66 6.37 17.02
C PRO A 169 -4.38 7.34 17.98
N PRO A 170 -3.68 8.24 18.69
CA PRO A 170 -4.29 9.13 19.69
C PRO A 170 -5.38 10.07 19.15
N PHE A 171 -5.39 10.39 17.85
CA PHE A 171 -6.41 11.25 17.26
C PHE A 171 -7.81 10.64 17.32
N ILE A 172 -7.92 9.31 17.32
CA ILE A 172 -9.20 8.60 17.29
C ILE A 172 -9.99 8.82 18.58
N CYS A 173 -9.28 8.98 19.71
CA CYS A 173 -9.90 9.25 20.99
C CYS A 173 -10.31 10.71 21.16
N ASN A 174 -9.89 11.61 20.26
CA ASN A 174 -10.13 13.04 20.40
C ASN A 174 -11.44 13.46 19.73
N PRO A 175 -12.49 13.86 20.50
CA PRO A 175 -13.80 14.19 19.94
C PRO A 175 -13.79 15.33 18.93
N LYS A 176 -12.76 16.19 18.94
CA LYS A 176 -12.67 17.34 18.03
C LYS A 176 -12.63 16.94 16.55
N TYR A 177 -12.25 15.70 16.24
CA TYR A 177 -12.19 15.20 14.86
C TYR A 177 -13.46 14.46 14.43
N TYR A 178 -14.49 14.42 15.28
CA TYR A 178 -15.74 13.67 15.06
C TYR A 178 -16.99 14.53 15.36
N VAL A 179 -16.85 15.86 15.31
CA VAL A 179 -17.87 16.82 15.79
C VAL A 179 -19.11 16.84 14.90
N ASP A 180 -18.94 16.67 13.59
CA ASP A 180 -20.03 16.43 12.68
C ASP A 180 -19.91 15.00 12.12
N ASN A 181 -21.01 14.28 12.02
CA ASN A 181 -21.02 12.94 11.41
C ASN A 181 -20.71 12.98 9.89
N SER A 182 -20.25 14.12 9.34
CA SER A 182 -19.94 14.31 7.93
C SER A 182 -18.44 14.29 7.61
N THR A 183 -17.57 14.53 8.60
CA THR A 183 -16.11 14.51 8.44
C THR A 183 -15.49 13.45 9.34
N GLN A 184 -15.70 12.17 9.01
CA GLN A 184 -14.92 11.10 9.62
C GLN A 184 -13.45 11.26 9.20
N PRO A 185 -12.48 11.14 10.13
CA PRO A 185 -11.07 11.22 9.78
C PRO A 185 -10.72 10.18 8.73
N MET A 186 -9.97 10.58 7.70
CA MET A 186 -9.51 9.70 6.64
C MET A 186 -7.99 9.64 6.63
N ILE A 187 -7.44 8.43 6.63
CA ILE A 187 -6.02 8.20 6.37
C ILE A 187 -5.81 8.40 4.86
N THR A 188 -5.21 9.53 4.50
CA THR A 188 -4.99 9.89 3.09
C THR A 188 -3.66 9.41 2.56
N SER A 189 -2.69 9.18 3.44
CA SER A 189 -1.36 8.72 3.02
C SER A 189 -0.64 7.93 4.09
N TYR A 190 0.26 7.07 3.63
CA TYR A 190 1.05 6.23 4.52
C TYR A 190 2.37 5.78 3.90
N ALA A 191 3.38 5.62 4.75
CA ALA A 191 4.71 5.17 4.36
C ALA A 191 5.40 4.36 5.45
N VAL A 192 6.30 3.47 5.01
CA VAL A 192 7.27 2.81 5.87
C VAL A 192 8.54 3.66 5.90
N VAL A 193 8.99 4.05 7.10
CA VAL A 193 10.19 4.89 7.31
C VAL A 193 11.17 4.20 8.27
N GLY A 194 12.35 4.80 8.45
CA GLY A 194 13.35 4.29 9.39
C GLY A 194 13.85 2.87 9.05
N GLY A 195 13.82 2.48 7.78
CA GLY A 195 14.19 1.13 7.36
C GLY A 195 13.21 0.04 7.82
N GLY A 196 11.96 0.40 8.16
CA GLY A 196 10.96 -0.54 8.67
C GLY A 196 10.70 -0.43 10.16
N SER A 197 11.41 0.42 10.90
CA SER A 197 11.15 0.63 12.32
C SER A 197 9.86 1.39 12.59
N GLN A 198 9.37 2.16 11.62
CA GLN A 198 8.18 2.98 11.80
C GLN A 198 7.27 2.95 10.58
N VAL A 199 5.96 2.98 10.85
CA VAL A 199 4.91 3.17 9.87
C VAL A 199 4.26 4.52 10.14
N CYS A 200 4.35 5.45 9.20
CA CYS A 200 3.72 6.76 9.33
C CYS A 200 2.44 6.82 8.51
N ILE A 201 1.41 7.42 9.10
CA ILE A 201 0.12 7.72 8.47
C ILE A 201 -0.12 9.22 8.57
N SER A 202 -0.69 9.83 7.53
CA SER A 202 -1.26 11.17 7.64
C SER A 202 -2.76 11.11 7.52
N VAL A 203 -3.39 11.93 8.34
CA VAL A 203 -4.84 12.03 8.46
C VAL A 203 -5.20 13.49 8.26
N ASP A 204 -6.18 13.73 7.38
CA ASP A 204 -6.65 15.07 7.09
C ASP A 204 -7.09 15.76 8.40
N ASP A 205 -6.71 17.03 8.56
CA ASP A 205 -6.93 17.88 9.74
C ASP A 205 -6.33 17.41 11.08
N ALA A 206 -5.87 16.16 11.20
CA ALA A 206 -5.24 15.62 12.42
C ALA A 206 -3.71 15.58 12.37
N GLY A 207 -3.10 15.58 11.18
CA GLY A 207 -1.66 15.59 10.95
C GLY A 207 -1.07 14.20 10.76
N THR A 208 0.24 14.07 11.03
CA THR A 208 1.00 12.83 10.81
C THR A 208 1.35 12.14 12.11
N TYR A 209 1.10 10.82 12.16
CA TYR A 209 1.38 9.93 13.28
C TYR A 209 2.26 8.78 12.79
N CYS A 210 3.21 8.35 13.61
CA CYS A 210 4.04 7.19 13.32
C CYS A 210 3.86 6.13 14.40
N LEU A 211 3.63 4.90 13.95
CA LEU A 211 3.60 3.68 14.74
C LEU A 211 5.01 3.09 14.76
N ASP A 212 5.55 2.88 15.95
CA ASP A 212 6.74 2.03 16.13
C ASP A 212 6.35 0.56 15.89
N THR A 213 7.05 -0.11 14.96
CA THR A 213 6.70 -1.48 14.53
C THR A 213 7.13 -2.55 15.52
N VAL A 214 7.89 -2.21 16.55
CA VAL A 214 8.38 -3.12 17.60
C VAL A 214 7.56 -2.94 18.87
N THR A 215 7.41 -1.71 19.35
CA THR A 215 6.67 -1.42 20.60
C THR A 215 5.18 -1.26 20.37
N HIS A 216 4.75 -1.12 19.11
CA HIS A 216 3.37 -0.83 18.72
C HIS A 216 2.83 0.47 19.35
N THR A 217 3.70 1.45 19.62
CA THR A 217 3.30 2.74 20.20
C THR A 217 3.17 3.81 19.12
N TRP A 218 2.12 4.63 19.23
CA TRP A 218 1.89 5.76 18.33
C TRP A 218 2.52 7.05 18.87
N THR A 219 3.18 7.79 17.99
CA THR A 219 3.70 9.14 18.26
C THR A 219 3.17 10.12 17.21
N ARG A 220 2.71 11.30 17.65
CA ARG A 220 2.36 12.39 16.75
C ARG A 220 3.64 13.11 16.32
N VAL A 221 3.90 13.14 15.02
CA VAL A 221 5.15 13.71 14.47
C VAL A 221 4.96 15.13 13.96
N GLY A 222 3.73 15.54 13.64
CA GLY A 222 3.42 16.94 13.39
C GLY A 222 2.01 17.19 12.88
N ASP A 223 1.64 18.47 12.79
CA ASP A 223 0.37 18.93 12.21
C ASP A 223 0.35 18.90 10.67
N TRP A 224 1.47 18.55 10.03
CA TRP A 224 1.60 18.45 8.58
C TRP A 224 1.13 17.08 8.06
N THR A 225 0.82 17.01 6.76
CA THR A 225 0.50 15.75 6.04
C THR A 225 1.61 15.42 5.03
N LEU A 226 1.80 14.13 4.74
CA LEU A 226 2.75 13.68 3.72
C LEU A 226 2.37 14.28 2.35
N PRO A 227 3.36 14.59 1.49
CA PRO A 227 3.12 15.32 0.24
C PRO A 227 2.58 14.42 -0.89
N PHE A 228 1.76 13.42 -0.58
CA PHE A 228 1.17 12.48 -1.54
C PHE A 228 -0.11 11.86 -0.97
N VAL A 229 -0.88 11.18 -1.82
CA VAL A 229 -2.06 10.37 -1.45
C VAL A 229 -1.75 8.89 -1.75
N GLY A 230 -2.16 8.00 -0.85
CA GLY A 230 -1.95 6.56 -0.96
C GLY A 230 -0.65 6.06 -0.34
N LYS A 231 -0.10 4.98 -0.90
CA LYS A 231 1.05 4.23 -0.36
C LYS A 231 2.37 4.62 -1.02
N VAL A 232 3.40 4.85 -0.23
CA VAL A 232 4.80 4.83 -0.72
C VAL A 232 5.65 3.88 0.12
N ILE A 233 6.35 2.97 -0.57
CA ILE A 233 7.36 2.07 0.04
C ILE A 233 8.73 2.57 -0.41
N GLY A 234 9.44 3.30 0.45
CA GLY A 234 10.73 3.89 0.09
C GLY A 234 11.91 3.02 0.50
N HIS A 235 12.66 2.48 -0.47
CA HIS A 235 14.10 2.24 -0.28
C HIS A 235 14.81 3.60 -0.48
N GLY A 236 14.86 4.44 0.55
CA GLY A 236 15.53 5.74 0.47
C GLY A 236 14.61 6.95 0.25
N LEU A 237 13.43 6.98 0.88
CA LEU A 237 12.76 8.26 1.14
C LEU A 237 13.59 9.06 2.14
N ALA A 238 14.54 9.84 1.63
CA ALA A 238 14.98 11.03 2.32
C ALA A 238 13.82 12.04 2.22
N LEU A 239 12.86 11.95 3.14
CA LEU A 239 12.01 13.10 3.44
C LEU A 239 12.99 14.24 3.73
N ALA A 240 13.01 15.26 2.87
CA ALA A 240 14.00 16.33 2.92
C ALA A 240 14.17 16.80 4.37
N GLY A 241 15.41 16.75 4.83
CA GLY A 241 15.84 16.91 6.22
C GLY A 241 15.55 18.29 6.80
N SER A 242 14.29 18.59 7.05
CA SER A 242 13.87 19.65 7.95
C SER A 242 12.66 19.26 8.80
N ALA A 243 11.87 18.25 8.40
CA ALA A 243 10.68 17.82 9.16
C ALA A 243 10.92 16.60 10.07
N LEU A 244 11.98 15.82 9.87
CA LEU A 244 12.27 14.60 10.65
C LEU A 244 13.66 14.57 11.30
N GLN A 245 14.44 15.63 11.20
CA GLN A 245 15.84 15.65 11.67
C GLN A 245 16.01 15.98 13.17
N GLY A 246 14.92 15.88 13.96
CA GLY A 246 14.91 16.22 15.38
C GLY A 246 15.17 15.07 16.35
N PHE A 247 15.27 13.81 15.89
CA PHE A 247 15.48 12.66 16.78
C PHE A 247 16.71 11.86 16.35
N SER A 248 17.87 12.41 16.68
CA SER A 248 19.07 11.62 16.92
C SER A 248 19.56 11.96 18.33
N VAL A 249 19.59 10.95 19.19
CA VAL A 249 20.18 10.93 20.54
C VAL A 249 19.47 11.76 21.60
N LEU A 250 18.67 11.07 22.42
CA LEU A 250 18.85 10.97 23.88
C LEU A 250 18.21 9.67 24.38
#